data_AF-A0A2E4R3H8-F1
#
_entry.id   AF-A0A2E4R3H8-F1
#
_cell.length_a   1.000
_cell.length_b   1.000
_cell.length_c   1.000
_cell.angle_alpha   90.00
_cell.angle_beta   90.00
_cell.angle_gamma   90.00
#
_symmetry.space_group_name_H-M   'P 1'
#
loop_
_entity.id
_entity.type
_entity.pdbx_description
1 polymer ?
#
loop_
_entity_poly.entity_id
_entity_poly.type
_entity_poly.pdbx_seq_one_letter_code
_entity_poly.pdbx_strand_id
1 'polypeptide(L)'
;MSATQVHINELSQLNARYVASLDEDNLEIWPRFFTEQCLYKITTAENYQKQRPAVLIYADSRNMLHDRVNALREANIYERHRYRHIVGTPLINSVGERTIQAETPFLVTRTMRTGEMSLFASGKYVDQLLIQGSELAIEKRQVVCDSIAIDTLLAIPL
;
A
#
# COMPACT_ATOMS: atom_id res chain seq x y z
N MET A 1 15.68 -5.84 -23.17
CA MET A 1 14.96 -6.34 -21.98
C MET A 1 13.59 -6.81 -22.43
N SER A 2 13.05 -7.90 -21.87
CA SER A 2 11.68 -8.34 -22.21
C SER A 2 10.65 -7.33 -21.69
N ALA A 3 9.48 -7.23 -22.32
CA ALA A 3 8.41 -6.30 -21.90
C ALA A 3 8.01 -6.51 -20.42
N THR A 4 7.94 -7.76 -19.98
CA THR A 4 7.70 -8.11 -18.57
C THR A 4 8.78 -7.57 -17.63
N GLN A 5 10.06 -7.60 -18.03
CA GLN A 5 11.16 -7.11 -17.21
C GLN A 5 11.13 -5.59 -17.02
N VAL A 6 10.62 -4.86 -18.02
CA VAL A 6 10.42 -3.40 -17.93
C VAL A 6 9.37 -3.08 -16.87
N HIS A 7 8.21 -3.74 -16.92
CA HIS A 7 7.12 -3.52 -15.96
C HIS A 7 7.49 -3.90 -14.52
N ILE A 8 8.30 -4.95 -14.32
CA ILE A 8 8.83 -5.28 -12.99
C ILE A 8 9.65 -4.11 -12.42
N ASN A 9 10.51 -3.49 -13.23
CA ASN A 9 11.33 -2.37 -12.79
C ASN A 9 10.46 -1.13 -12.49
N GLU A 10 9.53 -0.78 -13.38
CA GLU A 10 8.60 0.34 -13.20
C GLU A 10 7.78 0.19 -11.91
N LEU A 11 7.21 -0.99 -11.67
CA LEU A 11 6.45 -1.27 -10.46
C LEU A 11 7.34 -1.31 -9.21
N SER A 12 8.56 -1.84 -9.30
CA SER A 12 9.51 -1.79 -8.17
C SER A 12 9.85 -0.35 -7.80
N GLN A 13 10.04 0.52 -8.78
CA GLN A 13 10.30 1.95 -8.55
C GLN A 13 9.08 2.67 -7.97
N LEU A 14 7.88 2.38 -8.49
CA LEU A 14 6.63 2.89 -7.92
C LEU A 14 6.51 2.49 -6.44
N ASN A 15 6.70 1.20 -6.13
CA ASN A 15 6.63 0.69 -4.77
C ASN A 15 7.69 1.31 -3.85
N ALA A 16 8.92 1.49 -4.34
CA ALA A 16 9.98 2.13 -3.57
C ALA A 16 9.62 3.58 -3.20
N ARG A 17 9.10 4.37 -4.15
CA ARG A 17 8.65 5.75 -3.89
C ARG A 17 7.42 5.78 -2.97
N TYR A 18 6.49 4.86 -3.20
CA TYR A 18 5.28 4.69 -2.39
C TYR A 18 5.64 4.48 -0.92
N VAL A 19 6.46 3.46 -0.60
CA VAL A 19 6.78 3.15 0.80
C VAL A 19 7.73 4.17 1.41
N ALA A 20 8.60 4.80 0.63
CA ALA A 20 9.44 5.90 1.13
C ALA A 20 8.59 7.09 1.61
N SER A 21 7.46 7.38 0.95
CA SER A 21 6.56 8.43 1.42
C SER A 21 5.92 8.11 2.79
N LEU A 22 5.67 6.83 3.05
CA LEU A 22 5.11 6.36 4.32
C LEU A 22 6.17 6.31 5.42
N ASP A 23 7.32 5.70 5.14
CA ASP A 23 8.43 5.51 6.09
C ASP A 23 9.02 6.85 6.57
N GLU A 24 9.07 7.84 5.69
CA GLU A 24 9.63 9.17 6.00
C GLU A 24 8.56 10.19 6.45
N ASP A 25 7.35 9.72 6.78
CA ASP A 25 6.23 10.54 7.26
C ASP A 25 5.81 11.67 6.29
N ASN A 26 6.08 11.52 4.99
CA ASN A 26 5.67 12.44 3.93
C ASN A 26 4.31 12.01 3.34
N LEU A 27 3.32 11.80 4.22
CA LEU A 27 2.04 11.17 3.89
C LEU A 27 1.20 11.97 2.87
N GLU A 28 1.44 13.27 2.74
CA GLU A 28 0.77 14.16 1.79
C GLU A 28 1.07 13.80 0.32
N ILE A 29 2.19 13.09 0.08
CA ILE A 29 2.56 12.61 -1.26
C ILE A 29 1.87 11.28 -1.59
N TRP A 30 1.56 10.47 -0.59
CA TRP A 30 1.02 9.11 -0.77
C TRP A 30 -0.22 9.02 -1.69
N PRO A 31 -1.23 9.90 -1.59
CA PRO A 31 -2.37 9.88 -2.50
C PRO A 31 -2.01 10.05 -3.99
N ARG A 32 -0.86 10.67 -4.31
CA ARG A 32 -0.44 10.93 -5.70
C ARG A 32 -0.05 9.68 -6.48
N PHE A 33 0.24 8.57 -5.79
CA PHE A 33 0.53 7.30 -6.46
C PHE A 33 -0.72 6.62 -7.04
N PHE A 34 -1.92 7.09 -6.69
CA PHE A 34 -3.18 6.52 -7.13
C PHE A 34 -3.80 7.32 -8.26
N THR A 35 -4.65 6.72 -9.09
CA THR A 35 -5.55 7.42 -10.02
C THR A 35 -6.59 8.26 -9.25
N GLU A 36 -7.34 9.13 -9.93
CA GLU A 36 -8.41 9.92 -9.27
C GLU A 36 -9.53 9.01 -8.76
N GLN A 37 -10.02 8.13 -9.64
CA GLN A 37 -10.90 7.03 -9.31
C GLN A 37 -10.05 5.81 -8.97
N CYS A 38 -9.83 5.56 -7.68
CA CYS A 38 -8.98 4.47 -7.21
C CYS A 38 -9.64 3.67 -6.09
N LEU A 39 -9.13 2.48 -5.79
CA LEU A 39 -9.50 1.73 -4.58
C LEU A 39 -8.26 1.41 -3.75
N TYR A 40 -8.23 1.86 -2.50
CA TYR A 40 -7.29 1.40 -1.50
C TYR A 40 -8.04 0.68 -0.38
N LYS A 41 -7.62 -0.55 -0.08
CA LYS A 41 -8.11 -1.24 1.11
C LYS A 41 -7.05 -2.11 1.76
N ILE A 42 -7.17 -2.25 3.08
CA ILE A 42 -6.40 -3.21 3.87
C ILE A 42 -7.34 -4.30 4.36
N THR A 43 -6.97 -5.56 4.14
CA THR A 43 -7.74 -6.74 4.51
C THR A 43 -6.82 -7.84 5.02
N THR A 44 -7.38 -8.86 5.68
CA THR A 44 -6.66 -10.09 6.01
C THR A 44 -6.68 -11.08 4.84
N ALA A 45 -5.71 -11.99 4.80
CA ALA A 45 -5.64 -13.09 3.83
C ALA A 45 -6.90 -13.97 3.89
N GLU A 46 -7.44 -14.24 5.09
CA GLU A 46 -8.68 -15.00 5.25
C GLU A 46 -9.87 -14.29 4.59
N ASN A 47 -10.04 -12.99 4.85
CA ASN A 47 -11.14 -12.22 4.26
C ASN A 47 -10.98 -12.08 2.75
N TYR A 48 -9.74 -11.93 2.27
CA TYR A 48 -9.43 -11.89 0.85
C TYR A 48 -9.82 -13.20 0.15
N GLN A 49 -9.42 -14.34 0.71
CA GLN A 49 -9.75 -15.68 0.19
C GLN A 49 -11.27 -15.94 0.19
N LYS A 50 -11.97 -15.51 1.25
CA LYS A 50 -13.42 -15.69 1.40
C LYS A 50 -14.24 -14.58 0.73
N GLN A 51 -13.62 -13.63 0.03
CA GLN A 51 -14.25 -12.46 -0.59
C GLN A 51 -15.18 -11.70 0.36
N ARG A 52 -14.81 -11.63 1.64
CA ARG A 52 -15.60 -10.93 2.66
C ARG A 52 -15.40 -9.42 2.54
N PRO A 53 -16.43 -8.61 2.82
CA PRO A 53 -16.34 -7.14 2.74
C PRO A 53 -15.59 -6.51 3.92
N ALA A 54 -15.25 -7.28 4.95
CA ALA A 54 -14.57 -6.78 6.13
C ALA A 54 -13.15 -6.29 5.79
N VAL A 55 -12.92 -5.01 6.02
CA VAL A 55 -11.68 -4.28 5.72
C VAL A 55 -11.28 -3.44 6.93
N LEU A 56 -9.97 -3.28 7.13
CA LEU A 56 -9.41 -2.46 8.22
C LEU A 56 -9.32 -0.99 7.82
N ILE A 57 -8.97 -0.75 6.55
CA ILE A 57 -8.98 0.56 5.93
C ILE A 57 -9.68 0.44 4.58
N TYR A 58 -10.48 1.46 4.23
CA TYR A 58 -11.16 1.59 2.97
C TYR A 58 -11.12 3.04 2.48
N ALA A 59 -10.83 3.22 1.19
CA ALA A 59 -10.97 4.47 0.46
C ALA A 59 -11.18 4.15 -1.02
N ASP A 60 -12.22 4.72 -1.63
CA ASP A 60 -12.64 4.44 -3.02
C ASP A 60 -12.45 5.64 -3.97
N SER A 61 -11.66 6.63 -3.52
CA SER A 61 -11.24 7.78 -4.33
C SER A 61 -9.96 8.39 -3.77
N ARG A 62 -9.21 9.11 -4.60
CA ARG A 62 -8.02 9.85 -4.16
C ARG A 62 -8.35 10.90 -3.09
N ASN A 63 -9.54 11.50 -3.15
CA ASN A 63 -10.00 12.46 -2.15
C ASN A 63 -10.14 11.81 -0.76
N MET A 64 -10.68 10.59 -0.67
CA MET A 64 -10.72 9.87 0.61
C MET A 64 -9.33 9.52 1.16
N LEU A 65 -8.34 9.32 0.28
CA LEU A 65 -6.95 9.15 0.71
C LEU A 65 -6.41 10.45 1.31
N HIS A 66 -6.70 11.60 0.69
CA HIS A 66 -6.35 12.92 1.23
C HIS A 66 -7.03 13.19 2.57
N ASP A 67 -8.35 12.93 2.69
CA ASP A 67 -9.10 13.10 3.94
C ASP A 67 -8.50 12.27 5.07
N ARG A 68 -8.06 11.05 4.76
CA ARG A 68 -7.35 10.20 5.72
C ARG A 68 -6.03 10.82 6.17
N VAL A 69 -5.21 11.33 5.25
CA VAL A 69 -3.95 12.00 5.60
C VAL A 69 -4.23 13.22 6.48
N ASN A 70 -5.22 14.05 6.14
CA ASN A 70 -5.61 15.21 6.92
C ASN A 70 -6.06 14.81 8.34
N ALA A 71 -6.92 13.80 8.45
CA ALA A 71 -7.38 13.28 9.73
C ALA A 71 -6.22 12.77 10.61
N LEU A 72 -5.19 12.15 10.02
CA LEU A 72 -3.98 11.76 10.76
C LEU A 72 -3.22 12.97 11.29
N ARG A 73 -3.12 14.07 10.55
CA ARG A 73 -2.42 15.28 11.00
C ARG A 73 -3.17 16.05 12.09
N GLU A 74 -4.49 16.05 12.03
CA GLU A 74 -5.35 16.74 13.00
C GLU A 74 -5.54 15.93 14.29
N ALA A 75 -5.52 14.59 14.21
CA ALA A 75 -5.72 13.72 15.36
C ALA A 75 -4.50 13.74 16.30
N ASN A 76 -4.57 14.56 17.34
CA ASN A 76 -3.50 14.71 18.35
C ASN A 76 -3.37 13.51 19.33
N ILE A 77 -3.97 12.35 19.01
CA ILE A 77 -4.22 11.25 19.95
C ILE A 77 -3.49 9.94 19.56
N TYR A 78 -2.89 9.83 18.37
CA TYR A 78 -2.19 8.59 18.01
C TYR A 78 -0.73 8.59 18.51
N GLU A 79 -0.30 7.47 19.06
CA GLU A 79 1.09 7.31 19.47
C GLU A 79 2.00 7.31 18.23
N ARG A 80 2.89 8.30 18.14
CA ARG A 80 3.85 8.40 17.05
C ARG A 80 4.78 7.19 17.05
N HIS A 81 4.85 6.54 15.91
CA HIS A 81 5.73 5.41 15.62
C HIS A 81 6.24 5.52 14.19
N ARG A 82 7.29 4.76 13.86
CA ARG A 82 7.86 4.73 12.51
C ARG A 82 7.66 3.35 11.90
N TYR A 83 7.43 3.33 10.59
CA TYR A 83 7.48 2.12 9.79
C TYR A 83 8.80 2.02 9.04
N ARG A 84 9.19 0.79 8.75
CA ARG A 84 10.15 0.49 7.69
C ARG A 84 9.58 -0.64 6.85
N HIS A 85 9.33 -0.35 5.58
CA HIS A 85 8.87 -1.35 4.62
C HIS A 85 10.06 -2.05 3.95
N ILE A 86 10.00 -3.38 3.89
CA ILE A 86 10.82 -4.22 3.03
C ILE A 86 9.89 -4.80 1.98
N VAL A 87 10.06 -4.35 0.73
CA VAL A 87 9.21 -4.76 -0.40
C VAL A 87 9.99 -5.71 -1.30
N GLY A 88 9.40 -6.84 -1.64
CA GLY A 88 10.02 -7.83 -2.52
C GLY A 88 9.82 -7.53 -4.00
N THR A 89 10.29 -8.44 -4.85
CA THR A 89 10.14 -8.33 -6.30
C THR A 89 8.67 -8.52 -6.70
N PRO A 90 8.09 -7.64 -7.54
CA PRO A 90 6.74 -7.82 -8.05
C PRO A 90 6.62 -9.05 -8.96
N LEU A 91 5.54 -9.80 -8.81
CA LEU A 91 5.06 -10.82 -9.73
C LEU A 91 4.00 -10.21 -10.65
N ILE A 92 4.29 -10.13 -11.95
CA ILE A 92 3.32 -9.69 -12.95
C ILE A 92 2.41 -10.86 -13.32
N ASN A 93 1.11 -10.72 -13.04
CA ASN A 93 0.11 -11.74 -13.33
C ASN A 93 -0.42 -11.60 -14.77
N SER A 94 -0.65 -10.37 -15.21
CA SER A 94 -1.08 -10.08 -16.58
C SER A 94 -0.73 -8.65 -17.00
N VAL A 95 -0.54 -8.46 -18.30
CA VAL A 95 -0.32 -7.16 -18.95
C VAL A 95 -1.36 -7.03 -20.06
N GLY A 96 -2.27 -6.08 -19.92
CA GLY A 96 -3.21 -5.65 -20.96
C GLY A 96 -2.69 -4.42 -21.69
N GLU A 97 -3.51 -3.85 -22.58
CA GLU A 97 -3.12 -2.68 -23.38
C GLU A 97 -2.84 -1.43 -22.52
N ARG A 98 -3.56 -1.27 -21.41
CA ARG A 98 -3.44 -0.10 -20.53
C ARG A 98 -3.35 -0.45 -19.05
N THR A 99 -3.41 -1.74 -18.70
CA THR A 99 -3.53 -2.18 -17.31
C THR A 99 -2.55 -3.29 -17.01
N ILE A 100 -1.97 -3.27 -15.80
CA ILE A 100 -1.11 -4.34 -15.29
C ILE A 100 -1.73 -4.88 -14.02
N GLN A 101 -1.82 -6.20 -13.91
CA GLN A 101 -2.16 -6.86 -12.66
C GLN A 101 -0.91 -7.48 -12.08
N ALA A 102 -0.63 -7.19 -10.81
CA ALA A 102 0.58 -7.66 -10.16
C ALA A 102 0.35 -7.94 -8.67
N GLU A 103 1.24 -8.75 -8.10
CA GLU A 103 1.35 -8.94 -6.67
C GLU A 103 2.76 -8.61 -6.20
N THR A 104 2.90 -7.92 -5.07
CA THR A 104 4.22 -7.63 -4.50
C THR A 104 4.23 -7.94 -3.01
N PRO A 105 5.09 -8.85 -2.53
CA PRO A 105 5.17 -9.16 -1.10
C PRO A 105 5.81 -7.99 -0.33
N PHE A 106 5.41 -7.80 0.91
CA PHE A 106 6.00 -6.82 1.81
C PHE A 106 6.11 -7.34 3.25
N LEU A 107 7.00 -6.69 3.99
CA LEU A 107 7.13 -6.80 5.44
C LEU A 107 7.30 -5.40 6.03
N VAL A 108 6.63 -5.12 7.14
CA VAL A 108 6.70 -3.83 7.84
C VAL A 108 7.17 -4.07 9.27
N THR A 109 8.29 -3.46 9.63
CA THR A 109 8.67 -3.32 11.05
C THR A 109 8.15 -1.99 11.58
N ARG A 110 7.70 -2.00 12.82
CA ARG A 110 7.27 -0.79 13.53
C ARG A 110 8.23 -0.52 14.67
N THR A 111 8.71 0.72 14.77
CA THR A 111 9.48 1.21 15.91
C THR A 111 8.65 2.21 16.69
N MET A 112 8.31 1.86 17.92
CA MET A 112 7.57 2.73 18.85
C MET A 112 8.49 3.84 19.40
N ARG A 113 7.91 4.89 20.00
CA ARG A 113 8.70 5.99 20.61
C ARG A 113 9.65 5.52 21.71
N THR A 114 9.30 4.41 22.38
CA THR A 114 10.14 3.75 23.40
C THR A 114 11.37 3.06 22.81
N GLY A 115 11.46 2.94 21.47
CA GLY A 115 12.51 2.20 20.77
C GLY A 115 12.19 0.73 20.56
N GLU A 116 11.07 0.23 21.09
CA GLU A 116 10.64 -1.15 20.86
C GLU A 116 10.35 -1.36 19.37
N MET A 117 10.90 -2.44 18.82
CA MET A 117 10.71 -2.86 17.43
C MET A 117 9.91 -4.15 17.36
N SER A 118 8.94 -4.20 16.47
CA SER A 118 8.16 -5.41 16.21
C SER A 118 7.87 -5.61 14.74
N LEU A 119 7.67 -6.87 14.33
CA LEU A 119 7.04 -7.19 13.05
C LEU A 119 5.57 -6.76 13.14
N PHE A 120 5.22 -5.71 12.41
CA PHE A 120 3.91 -5.09 12.49
C PHE A 120 2.92 -5.69 11.49
N ALA A 121 3.36 -5.84 10.24
CA ALA A 121 2.56 -6.44 9.19
C ALA A 121 3.45 -7.21 8.22
N SER A 122 2.94 -8.33 7.71
CA SER A 122 3.46 -9.01 6.52
C SER A 122 2.30 -9.31 5.59
N GLY A 123 2.60 -9.41 4.30
CA GLY A 123 1.60 -9.79 3.32
C GLY A 123 2.01 -9.41 1.91
N LYS A 124 1.01 -9.04 1.11
CA LYS A 124 1.24 -8.60 -0.27
C LYS A 124 0.31 -7.47 -0.68
N TYR A 125 0.82 -6.61 -1.55
CA TYR A 125 -0.02 -5.76 -2.39
C TYR A 125 -0.59 -6.61 -3.51
N VAL A 126 -1.91 -6.53 -3.73
CA VAL A 126 -2.58 -7.05 -4.92
C VAL A 126 -3.10 -5.86 -5.71
N ASP A 127 -2.44 -5.59 -6.83
CA ASP A 127 -2.56 -4.35 -7.57
C ASP A 127 -3.23 -4.53 -8.92
N GLN A 128 -4.03 -3.53 -9.29
CA GLN A 128 -4.35 -3.18 -10.66
C GLN A 128 -3.81 -1.78 -10.91
N LEU A 129 -2.92 -1.68 -11.89
CA LEU A 129 -2.19 -0.47 -12.25
C LEU A 129 -2.66 0.01 -13.61
N LEU A 130 -2.76 1.32 -13.78
CA LEU A 130 -3.01 1.97 -15.06
C LEU A 130 -1.69 2.48 -15.63
N ILE A 131 -1.45 2.19 -16.91
CA ILE A 131 -0.31 2.72 -17.67
C ILE A 131 -0.69 4.13 -18.15
N GLN A 132 -0.03 5.15 -17.62
CA GLN A 132 -0.23 6.56 -17.96
C GLN A 132 1.02 7.13 -18.61
N GLY A 133 1.14 6.98 -19.93
CA GLY A 133 2.34 7.38 -20.66
C GLY A 133 3.55 6.58 -20.22
N SER A 134 4.51 7.23 -19.56
CA SER A 134 5.73 6.60 -19.04
C SER A 134 5.65 6.22 -17.55
N GLU A 135 4.51 6.46 -16.89
CA GLU A 135 4.34 6.20 -15.46
C GLU A 135 3.22 5.18 -15.19
N LEU A 136 3.34 4.49 -14.06
CA LEU A 136 2.28 3.64 -13.53
C LEU A 136 1.53 4.41 -12.45
N ALA A 137 0.21 4.30 -12.45
CA ALA A 137 -0.65 4.80 -11.37
C ALA A 137 -1.47 3.65 -10.79
N ILE A 138 -1.68 3.66 -9.48
CA ILE A 138 -2.46 2.64 -8.79
C ILE A 138 -3.95 2.94 -9.00
N GLU A 139 -4.62 2.09 -9.77
CA GLU A 139 -6.08 2.12 -9.89
C GLU A 139 -6.73 1.35 -8.74
N LYS A 140 -6.12 0.26 -8.30
CA LYS A 140 -6.57 -0.50 -7.14
C LYS A 140 -5.38 -1.13 -6.44
N ARG A 141 -5.29 -0.95 -5.12
CA ARG A 141 -4.37 -1.66 -4.23
C ARG A 141 -5.15 -2.29 -3.08
N GLN A 142 -5.10 -3.61 -3.03
CA GLN A 142 -5.56 -4.36 -1.86
C GLN A 142 -4.33 -4.80 -1.10
N VAL A 143 -4.10 -4.22 0.07
CA VAL A 143 -3.08 -4.69 1.01
C VAL A 143 -3.68 -5.90 1.72
N VAL A 144 -3.16 -7.09 1.39
CA VAL A 144 -3.60 -8.36 1.96
C VAL A 144 -2.58 -8.78 3.01
N CYS A 145 -2.93 -8.63 4.27
CA CYS A 145 -2.07 -8.97 5.39
C CYS A 145 -2.26 -10.44 5.81
N ASP A 146 -1.16 -11.12 6.13
CA ASP A 146 -1.18 -12.54 6.50
C ASP A 146 -1.83 -12.75 7.87
N SER A 147 -1.54 -11.86 8.83
CA SER A 147 -2.06 -11.94 10.19
C SER A 147 -3.52 -11.49 10.26
N ILE A 148 -4.33 -12.25 11.02
CA ILE A 148 -5.68 -11.84 11.43
C ILE A 148 -5.66 -10.81 12.57
N ALA A 149 -4.57 -10.79 13.34
CA ALA A 149 -4.35 -9.88 14.44
C ALA A 149 -3.48 -8.74 13.90
N ILE A 150 -4.14 -7.70 13.38
CA ILE A 150 -3.49 -6.42 13.16
C ILE A 150 -3.84 -5.56 14.37
N ASP A 151 -2.79 -4.99 14.96
CA ASP A 151 -2.93 -4.08 16.09
C ASP A 151 -3.94 -2.97 15.75
N THR A 152 -4.82 -2.68 16.70
CA THR A 152 -5.91 -1.71 16.62
C THR A 152 -5.48 -0.28 16.23
N LEU A 153 -4.18 0.02 16.27
CA LEU A 153 -3.59 1.31 15.88
C LEU A 153 -3.06 1.35 14.43
N LEU A 154 -3.75 0.69 13.49
CA LEU A 154 -3.46 0.81 12.06
C LEU A 154 -3.97 2.16 11.49
N ALA A 155 -3.26 3.24 11.82
CA ALA A 155 -3.60 4.59 11.42
C ALA A 155 -2.91 4.98 10.10
N ILE A 156 -1.60 4.69 9.99
CA ILE A 156 -0.75 4.99 8.83
C ILE A 156 -1.00 3.89 7.76
N PRO A 157 -1.08 4.25 6.47
CA PRO A 157 -1.17 3.27 5.38
C PRO A 157 0.00 2.26 5.38
N LEU A 158 -0.24 1.12 4.75
CA LEU A 158 0.75 0.10 4.39
C LEU A 158 1.03 0.12 2.89
#